data_AF-A0AAV3QXZ6-F1
#
_entry.id   AF-A0AAV3QXZ6-F1
#
_cell.length_a   1.000
_cell.length_b   1.000
_cell.length_c   1.000
_cell.angle_alpha   90.00
_cell.angle_beta   90.00
_cell.angle_gamma   90.00
#
_symmetry.space_group_name_H-M   'P 1'
#
loop_
_entity.id
_entity.type
_entity.pdbx_description
1 polymer ?
#
loop_
_entity_poly.entity_id
_entity_poly.type
_entity_poly.pdbx_seq_one_letter_code
_entity_poly.pdbx_strand_id
1 'polypeptide(L)'
;MLMLLAVSHFFEGLQCILSGNPRGCGWQKIGAIVNLGSYYLFGIPTGILLAFTYHIGGKGLWMGITVALFAQTSILLIIGLKAAYIIQL
;
A
#
# COMPACT_ATOMS: atom_id res chain seq x y z
N MET A 1 -3.13 -11.69 16.34
CA MET A 1 -2.41 -11.94 15.06
C MET A 1 -3.37 -12.31 13.95
N LEU A 2 -4.32 -13.23 14.17
CA LEU A 2 -5.34 -13.56 13.15
C LEU A 2 -6.13 -12.36 12.61
N MET A 3 -6.61 -11.44 13.46
CA MET A 3 -7.31 -10.24 12.97
C MET A 3 -6.41 -9.32 12.13
N LEU A 4 -5.15 -9.12 12.54
CA LEU A 4 -4.17 -8.35 11.76
C LEU A 4 -3.90 -9.00 10.39
N LEU A 5 -3.76 -10.32 10.37
CA LEU A 5 -3.56 -11.10 9.14
C LEU A 5 -4.76 -10.97 8.19
N ALA A 6 -5.98 -11.13 8.71
CA ALA A 6 -7.21 -11.03 7.92
C ALA A 6 -7.37 -9.65 7.28
N VAL A 7 -7.12 -8.58 8.04
CA VAL A 7 -7.15 -7.20 7.54
C VAL A 7 -6.07 -7.01 6.46
N SER A 8 -4.86 -7.52 6.70
CA SER A 8 -3.74 -7.40 5.75
C SER A 8 -4.05 -8.08 4.42
N HIS A 9 -4.57 -9.31 4.45
CA HIS A 9 -4.96 -10.04 3.24
C HIS A 9 -6.11 -9.38 2.48
N PHE A 10 -7.06 -8.77 3.18
CA PHE A 10 -8.11 -8.00 2.53
C PHE A 10 -7.53 -6.81 1.74
N PHE A 11 -6.59 -6.08 2.33
CA PHE A 11 -5.90 -4.97 1.66
C PHE A 11 -4.98 -5.43 0.52
N GLU A 12 -4.30 -6.58 0.66
CA GLU A 12 -3.52 -7.18 -0.42
C GLU A 12 -4.41 -7.53 -1.63
N GLY A 13 -5.61 -8.04 -1.39
CA GLY A 13 -6.60 -8.30 -2.44
C GLY A 13 -6.98 -7.03 -3.22
N LEU A 14 -7.25 -5.93 -2.51
CA LEU A 14 -7.49 -4.63 -3.15
C LEU A 14 -6.27 -4.18 -3.96
N GLN A 15 -5.08 -4.29 -3.39
CA GLN A 15 -3.86 -3.87 -4.06
C GLN A 15 -3.57 -4.65 -5.35
N CYS A 16 -3.88 -5.95 -5.39
CA CYS A 16 -3.79 -6.77 -6.60
C CYS A 16 -4.68 -6.23 -7.73
N ILE A 17 -5.92 -5.84 -7.42
CA ILE A 17 -6.85 -5.27 -8.40
C ILE A 17 -6.35 -3.92 -8.89
N LEU A 18 -5.98 -3.05 -7.95
CA LEU A 18 -5.56 -1.68 -8.25
C LEU A 18 -4.20 -1.58 -8.96
N SER A 19 -3.27 -2.47 -8.66
CA SER A 19 -1.97 -2.53 -9.34
C SER A 19 -2.08 -3.05 -10.78
N GLY A 20 -3.19 -3.70 -11.14
CA GLY A 20 -3.52 -4.06 -12.52
C GLY A 20 -3.83 -2.87 -13.43
N ASN A 21 -4.48 -1.82 -12.90
CA ASN A 21 -4.86 -0.62 -13.67
C ASN A 21 -3.67 0.10 -14.35
N PRO A 22 -2.59 0.48 -13.64
CA PRO A 22 -1.44 1.11 -14.28
C PRO A 22 -0.68 0.17 -15.23
N ARG A 23 -0.80 -1.15 -15.09
CA ARG A 23 -0.21 -2.12 -16.03
C ARG A 23 -0.99 -2.15 -17.35
N GLY A 24 -2.32 -2.08 -17.28
CA GLY A 24 -3.19 -2.03 -18.46
C GLY A 24 -3.05 -0.74 -19.28
N CYS A 25 -2.84 0.41 -18.62
CA CYS A 25 -2.67 1.72 -19.29
C CYS A 25 -1.22 2.06 -19.68
N GLY A 26 -0.24 1.19 -19.40
CA GLY A 26 1.19 1.48 -19.64
C GLY A 26 1.84 2.43 -18.63
N TRP A 27 1.16 2.76 -17.53
CA TRP A 27 1.64 3.66 -16.46
C TRP A 27 2.40 2.92 -15.35
N GLN A 28 3.06 1.81 -15.69
CA GLN A 28 3.76 0.96 -14.72
C GLN A 28 4.87 1.71 -13.96
N LYS A 29 5.54 2.68 -14.60
CA LYS A 29 6.54 3.54 -13.92
C LYS A 29 5.93 4.29 -12.72
N ILE A 30 4.73 4.85 -12.87
CA ILE A 30 4.05 5.58 -11.80
C ILE A 30 3.70 4.61 -10.66
N GLY A 31 3.16 3.44 -11.00
CA GLY A 31 2.84 2.39 -10.01
C GLY A 31 4.07 1.92 -9.21
N ALA A 32 5.23 1.79 -9.86
CA ALA A 32 6.48 1.40 -9.20
C ALA A 32 7.00 2.48 -8.24
N ILE A 33 6.94 3.76 -8.64
CA ILE A 33 7.35 4.88 -7.79
C ILE A 33 6.46 4.98 -6.55
N VAL A 34 5.13 4.82 -6.72
CA VAL A 34 4.19 4.82 -5.60
C VAL A 34 4.46 3.66 -4.65
N ASN A 35 4.72 2.46 -5.17
CA ASN A 35 5.06 1.30 -4.35
C ASN A 35 6.32 1.55 -3.49
N LEU A 36 7.42 1.94 -4.14
CA LEU A 36 8.67 2.25 -3.46
C LEU A 36 8.50 3.35 -2.41
N GLY A 37 7.80 4.43 -2.78
CA GLY A 37 7.51 5.54 -1.87
C GLY A 37 6.72 5.09 -0.64
N SER A 38 5.64 4.33 -0.82
CA SER A 38 4.81 3.85 0.30
C SER A 38 5.59 2.96 1.27
N TYR A 39 6.40 2.03 0.77
CA TYR A 39 7.17 1.14 1.65
C TYR A 39 8.35 1.84 2.32
N TYR A 40 9.10 2.67 1.61
CA TYR A 40 10.28 3.33 2.17
C TYR A 40 9.94 4.53 3.06
N LEU A 41 9.00 5.38 2.66
CA LEU A 41 8.65 6.59 3.42
C LEU A 41 7.67 6.35 4.55
N PHE A 42 6.79 5.36 4.44
CA PHE A 42 5.79 5.09 5.48
C PHE A 42 6.04 3.75 6.16
N GLY A 43 6.25 2.67 5.40
CA GLY A 43 6.40 1.32 5.97
C GLY A 43 7.59 1.15 6.90
N ILE A 44 8.78 1.50 6.44
CA ILE A 44 10.02 1.39 7.23
C ILE A 44 9.98 2.26 8.50
N PRO A 45 9.71 3.58 8.43
CA PRO A 45 9.73 4.41 9.63
C PRO A 45 8.64 4.03 10.63
N THR A 46 7.42 3.70 10.18
CA THR A 46 6.36 3.23 11.09
C THR A 46 6.69 1.85 11.66
N GLY A 47 7.24 0.93 10.87
CA GLY A 47 7.66 -0.38 11.34
C GLY A 47 8.75 -0.29 12.43
N ILE A 48 9.75 0.57 12.24
CA ILE A 48 10.81 0.79 13.24
C ILE A 48 10.24 1.47 14.49
N LEU A 49 9.42 2.52 14.34
CA LEU A 49 8.76 3.19 15.46
C LEU A 49 7.92 2.20 16.29
N LEU A 50 7.06 1.40 15.66
CA LEU A 50 6.22 0.45 16.40
C LEU A 50 7.02 -0.73 16.98
N ALA A 51 8.04 -1.23 16.28
CA ALA A 51 8.83 -2.36 16.76
C ALA A 51 9.72 -1.98 17.95
N PHE A 52 10.38 -0.82 17.88
CA PHE A 52 11.38 -0.41 18.86
C PHE A 52 10.84 0.56 19.93
N THR A 53 10.04 1.57 19.55
CA THR A 53 9.53 2.56 20.53
C THR A 53 8.41 1.99 21.40
N TYR A 54 7.49 1.25 20.80
CA TYR A 54 6.37 0.65 21.52
C TYR A 54 6.68 -0.77 22.04
N HIS A 55 7.89 -1.29 21.79
CA HIS A 55 8.31 -2.66 22.18
C HIS A 55 7.32 -3.77 21.73
N ILE A 56 6.60 -3.54 20.63
CA ILE A 56 5.61 -4.49 20.09
C ILE A 56 6.33 -5.64 19.33
N GLY A 57 7.66 -5.55 19.17
CA GLY A 57 8.50 -6.57 18.54
C GLY A 57 8.11 -6.81 17.08
N GLY A 58 8.13 -8.07 16.65
CA GLY A 58 7.84 -8.45 15.26
C GLY A 58 6.42 -8.08 14.78
N LYS A 59 5.44 -7.96 15.69
CA LYS A 59 4.09 -7.50 15.34
C LYS A 59 4.08 -6.03 14.92
N GLY A 60 4.99 -5.21 15.46
CA GLY A 60 5.15 -3.80 15.09
C GLY A 60 5.69 -3.65 13.67
N LEU A 61 6.66 -4.49 13.30
CA LEU A 61 7.20 -4.54 11.94
C LEU A 61 6.11 -4.87 10.91
N TRP A 62 5.26 -5.83 11.27
CA TRP A 62 4.17 -6.25 10.40
C TRP A 62 3.07 -5.19 10.25
N MET A 63 2.73 -4.49 11.34
CA MET A 63 1.84 -3.33 11.27
C MET A 63 2.40 -2.22 10.37
N GLY A 64 3.71 -1.99 10.36
CA GLY A 64 4.34 -1.05 9.43
C GLY A 64 4.12 -1.45 7.96
N ILE A 65 4.23 -2.74 7.64
CA ILE A 65 3.91 -3.27 6.30
C ILE A 65 2.44 -3.05 5.95
N THR A 66 1.51 -3.31 6.88
CA THR A 66 0.07 -3.07 6.67
C THR A 66 -0.22 -1.58 6.39
N VAL A 67 0.46 -0.66 7.09
CA VAL A 67 0.32 0.79 6.85
C VAL A 67 0.86 1.19 5.48
N ALA A 68 2.01 0.62 5.05
CA ALA A 68 2.53 0.86 3.71
C ALA A 68 1.57 0.36 2.62
N LEU A 69 1.03 -0.85 2.78
CA LEU A 69 0.02 -1.43 1.89
C LEU A 69 -1.22 -0.52 1.78
N PHE A 70 -1.71 -0.02 2.92
CA PHE A 70 -2.84 0.90 2.97
C PHE A 70 -2.55 2.19 2.19
N ALA A 71 -1.42 2.84 2.47
CA ALA A 71 -1.01 4.06 1.78
C ALA A 71 -0.88 3.85 0.27
N GLN A 72 -0.25 2.75 -0.16
CA GLN A 72 -0.11 2.41 -1.57
C GLN A 72 -1.46 2.21 -2.25
N THR A 73 -2.37 1.46 -1.63
CA THR A 73 -3.71 1.16 -2.17
C THR A 73 -4.53 2.44 -2.28
N SER A 74 -4.50 3.34 -1.29
CA SER A 74 -5.17 4.64 -1.35
C SER A 74 -4.67 5.50 -2.51
N ILE A 75 -3.35 5.57 -2.71
CA ILE A 75 -2.75 6.37 -3.81
C ILE A 75 -3.11 5.78 -5.17
N LEU A 76 -2.99 4.46 -5.34
CA LEU A 76 -3.38 3.79 -6.59
C LEU A 76 -4.88 3.96 -6.89
N LEU A 77 -5.74 4.01 -5.85
CA LEU A 77 -7.18 4.22 -6.02
C LEU A 77 -7.46 5.60 -6.59
N ILE A 78 -6.82 6.63 -6.03
CA ILE A 78 -6.94 8.01 -6.51
C ILE A 78 -6.46 8.13 -7.96
N ILE A 79 -5.31 7.52 -8.29
CA ILE A 79 -4.79 7.52 -9.67
C ILE A 79 -5.76 6.80 -10.62
N GLY A 80 -6.31 5.66 -10.20
CA GLY A 80 -7.28 4.90 -10.98
C GLY A 80 -8.58 5.67 -11.24
N LEU A 81 -9.15 6.30 -10.20
CA LEU A 81 -10.35 7.12 -10.31
C LEU A 81 -10.13 8.34 -11.22
N LYS A 82 -8.98 9.02 -11.10
CA LYS A 82 -8.60 10.15 -11.96
C LYS A 82 -8.39 9.71 -13.40
N ALA A 83 -7.83 8.52 -13.63
CA ALA A 83 -7.70 7.95 -14.98
C ALA A 83 -9.09 7.66 -15.58
N ALA A 84 -9.98 7.04 -14.82
CA ALA A 84 -11.34 6.72 -15.25
C ALA A 84 -12.15 7.97 -15.61
N TYR A 85 -12.06 9.03 -14.80
CA TYR A 85 -12.72 10.31 -15.09
C TYR A 85 -12.24 10.96 -16.39
N ILE A 86 -10.94 10.88 -16.69
CA ILE A 86 -10.36 11.44 -17.93
C ILE A 86 -10.74 10.62 -19.17
N ILE A 87 -10.81 9.30 -19.06
CA ILE A 87 -11.15 8.43 -20.20
C ILE A 87 -12.62 8.56 -20.62
N GLN A 88 -13.51 8.98 -19.71
CA GLN A 88 -14.92 9.23 -20.03
C GLN A 88 -15.18 10.62 -20.63
N LEU A 89 -14.19 11.50 -20.72
CA LEU A 89 -14.27 12.83 -21.35
C LEU A 89 -13.66 12.80 -22.76
#